data_AF-A0A537UI00-F1
#
_entry.id   AF-A0A537UI00-F1
#
_cell.length_a   1.000
_cell.length_b   1.000
_cell.length_c   1.000
_cell.angle_alpha   90.00
_cell.angle_beta   90.00
_cell.angle_gamma   90.00
#
_symmetry.space_group_name_H-M   'P 1'
#
loop_
_entity.id
_entity.type
_entity.pdbx_description
1 polymer ?
#
loop_
_entity_poly.entity_id
_entity_poly.type
_entity_poly.pdbx_seq_one_letter_code
_entity_poly.pdbx_strand_id
1 'polypeptide(L)'
;MSEAVVDDIVAVLPPLLQSLEALGFVARHLNPPDFDSVMEAAGTPDQALQAIRSRLADWPEEFASVRNSLEAASDAALAAFAGLREVQHGSGDMIAVFRALRYAPRAQEALYPLAAKLPPVSDFFVDPRLREDADLEARLATPAKENTGIIHDHNEPGSRGGFSLYVPEYYRPDRAWPLVMALHGGSGNGRGFLWSWLRDARGRGAILVAPTATGHTWALMGEDTDTPNLGRILDFVRSRWNVDPTKLLLTGMSDGGTFCYVTGLENSSPFTHLA
;
A
#
# COMPACT_ATOMS: atom_id res chain seq x y z
N MET A 1 -22.05 -8.26 17.26
CA MET A 1 -20.69 -8.28 17.84
C MET A 1 -20.86 -8.38 19.34
N SER A 2 -20.24 -9.34 20.02
CA SER A 2 -20.30 -9.36 21.49
C SER A 2 -19.62 -8.12 22.04
N GLU A 3 -20.08 -7.62 23.19
CA GLU A 3 -19.55 -6.41 23.84
C GLU A 3 -18.02 -6.50 24.04
N ALA A 4 -17.52 -7.66 24.47
CA ALA A 4 -16.09 -7.92 24.62
C ALA A 4 -15.28 -7.78 23.31
N VAL A 5 -15.80 -8.26 22.18
CA VAL A 5 -15.11 -8.13 20.87
C VAL A 5 -15.06 -6.68 20.42
N VAL A 6 -16.13 -5.90 20.65
CA VAL A 6 -16.13 -4.46 20.37
C VAL A 6 -15.06 -3.76 21.22
N ASP A 7 -15.01 -4.06 22.52
CA ASP A 7 -14.05 -3.47 23.45
C ASP A 7 -12.60 -3.77 23.04
N ASP A 8 -12.32 -5.00 22.61
CA ASP A 8 -10.99 -5.38 22.14
C ASP A 8 -10.62 -4.68 20.82
N ILE A 9 -11.56 -4.51 19.88
CA ILE A 9 -11.32 -3.71 18.66
C ILE A 9 -10.99 -2.25 19.03
N VAL A 10 -11.79 -1.65 19.93
CA VAL A 10 -11.60 -0.27 20.38
C VAL A 10 -10.25 -0.10 21.10
N ALA A 11 -9.79 -1.13 21.82
CA ALA A 11 -8.49 -1.13 22.48
C ALA A 11 -7.31 -1.30 21.51
N VAL A 12 -7.43 -2.21 20.53
CA VAL A 12 -6.32 -2.59 19.64
C VAL A 12 -6.13 -1.62 18.48
N LEU A 13 -7.23 -1.08 17.93
CA LEU A 13 -7.18 -0.34 16.68
C LEU A 13 -6.37 0.97 16.78
N PRO A 14 -6.52 1.82 17.83
CA PRO A 14 -5.74 3.05 17.94
C PRO A 14 -4.20 2.84 17.93
N PRO A 15 -3.60 1.98 18.79
CA PRO A 15 -2.15 1.78 18.75
C PRO A 15 -1.67 1.10 17.46
N LEU A 16 -2.49 0.27 16.81
CA LEU A 16 -2.17 -0.28 15.49
C LEU A 16 -2.09 0.81 14.42
N LEU A 17 -3.11 1.67 14.32
CA LEU A 17 -3.12 2.76 13.35
C LEU A 17 -1.99 3.76 13.61
N GLN A 18 -1.71 4.08 14.88
CA GLN A 18 -0.58 4.93 15.26
C GLN A 18 0.77 4.31 14.87
N SER A 19 0.93 3.00 15.08
CA SER A 19 2.12 2.27 14.65
C SER A 19 2.33 2.34 13.13
N LEU A 20 1.25 2.21 12.35
CA LEU A 20 1.33 2.31 10.88
C LEU A 20 1.61 3.73 10.39
N GLU A 21 1.03 4.77 11.02
CA GLU A 21 1.38 6.16 10.71
C GLU A 21 2.85 6.46 11.05
N ALA A 22 3.34 5.95 12.18
CA ALA A 22 4.74 6.10 12.57
C ALA A 22 5.70 5.37 11.62
N LEU A 23 5.37 4.16 11.14
CA LEU A 23 6.15 3.47 10.11
C LEU A 23 6.15 4.25 8.78
N GLY A 24 5.00 4.84 8.41
CA GLY A 24 4.91 5.75 7.26
C GLY A 24 5.78 6.99 7.43
N PHE A 25 5.81 7.57 8.64
CA PHE A 25 6.68 8.69 8.98
C PHE A 25 8.16 8.32 8.84
N VAL A 26 8.59 7.19 9.41
CA VAL A 26 9.98 6.69 9.30
C VAL A 26 10.35 6.48 7.83
N ALA A 27 9.51 5.79 7.05
CA ALA A 27 9.77 5.54 5.64
C ALA A 27 9.91 6.83 4.81
N ARG A 28 9.11 7.86 5.13
CA ARG A 28 9.11 9.14 4.41
C ARG A 28 10.31 10.03 4.77
N HIS A 29 10.79 9.97 6.01
CA HIS A 29 11.86 10.83 6.52
C HIS A 29 13.18 10.09 6.69
N LEU A 30 13.29 8.86 6.18
CA LEU A 30 14.50 8.07 6.30
C LEU A 30 15.68 8.79 5.63
N ASN A 31 16.55 9.34 6.47
CA ASN A 31 17.86 9.85 6.12
C ASN A 31 18.90 9.09 6.94
N PRO A 32 19.79 8.27 6.34
CA PRO A 32 20.71 7.41 7.09
C PRO A 32 21.50 8.09 8.22
N PRO A 33 22.04 9.33 8.05
CA PRO A 33 22.74 10.03 9.13
C PRO A 33 21.85 10.47 10.30
N ASP A 34 20.54 10.66 10.06
CA ASP A 34 19.59 11.17 11.06
C ASP A 34 18.64 10.05 11.56
N PHE A 35 18.96 8.78 11.28
CA PHE A 35 18.07 7.65 11.55
C PHE A 35 17.60 7.61 13.02
N ASP A 36 18.51 7.82 13.97
CA ASP A 36 18.17 7.80 15.40
C ASP A 36 17.17 8.90 15.75
N SER A 37 17.36 10.12 15.26
CA SER A 37 16.42 11.24 15.48
C SER A 37 15.05 10.98 14.84
N VAL A 38 15.01 10.31 13.68
CA VAL A 38 13.75 9.87 13.06
C VAL A 38 13.05 8.83 13.93
N MET A 39 13.78 7.87 14.49
CA MET A 39 13.24 6.84 15.39
C MET A 39 12.80 7.37 16.76
N GLU A 40 13.45 8.42 17.27
CA GLU A 40 13.00 9.18 18.44
C GLU A 40 11.70 9.92 18.14
N ALA A 41 11.62 10.63 17.02
CA ALA A 41 10.43 11.37 16.60
C ALA A 41 9.22 10.45 16.31
N ALA A 42 9.48 9.23 15.81
CA ALA A 42 8.44 8.22 15.60
C ALA A 42 7.81 7.72 16.92
N GLY A 43 8.45 7.96 18.07
CA GLY A 43 7.96 7.51 19.38
C GLY A 43 7.92 5.99 19.49
N THR A 44 7.14 5.45 20.44
CA THR A 44 7.02 4.00 20.70
C THR A 44 5.59 3.46 20.65
N PRO A 45 4.80 3.75 19.59
CA PRO A 45 3.43 3.24 19.48
C PRO A 45 3.37 1.70 19.44
N ASP A 46 4.46 1.06 19.02
CA ASP A 46 4.65 -0.39 19.01
C ASP A 46 4.58 -1.01 20.40
N GLN A 47 5.03 -0.32 21.45
CA GLN A 47 4.94 -0.82 22.82
C GLN A 47 3.48 -0.90 23.31
N ALA A 48 2.68 0.12 22.99
CA ALA A 48 1.26 0.11 23.30
C ALA A 48 0.55 -1.02 22.54
N LEU A 49 0.85 -1.19 21.25
CA LEU A 49 0.34 -2.29 20.43
C LEU A 49 0.74 -3.66 20.98
N GLN A 50 2.00 -3.83 21.39
CA GLN A 50 2.49 -5.08 21.97
C GLN A 50 1.73 -5.44 23.26
N ALA A 51 1.43 -4.45 24.10
CA ALA A 51 0.75 -4.66 25.38
C ALA A 51 -0.70 -5.14 25.24
N ILE A 52 -1.39 -4.76 24.15
CA ILE A 52 -2.79 -5.14 23.92
C ILE A 52 -2.98 -6.26 22.90
N ARG A 53 -1.91 -6.73 22.23
CA ARG A 53 -1.97 -7.75 21.16
C ARG A 53 -2.59 -9.08 21.63
N SER A 54 -2.40 -9.45 22.89
CA SER A 54 -2.99 -10.68 23.45
C SER A 54 -4.51 -10.63 23.57
N ARG A 55 -5.13 -9.43 23.53
CA ARG A 55 -6.60 -9.28 23.62
C ARG A 55 -7.33 -9.82 22.38
N LEU A 56 -6.63 -10.00 21.27
CA LEU A 56 -7.18 -10.63 20.07
C LEU A 56 -7.30 -12.17 20.22
N ALA A 57 -6.73 -12.76 21.27
CA ALA A 57 -6.82 -14.19 21.51
C ALA A 57 -8.26 -14.60 21.87
N ASP A 58 -8.58 -15.87 21.60
CA ASP A 58 -9.81 -16.52 22.08
C ASP A 58 -11.14 -15.91 21.62
N TRP A 59 -11.13 -15.10 20.55
CA TRP A 59 -12.38 -14.62 19.96
C TRP A 59 -13.19 -15.77 19.33
N PRO A 60 -14.54 -15.70 19.41
CA PRO A 60 -15.42 -16.66 18.73
C PRO A 60 -15.14 -16.79 17.23
N GLU A 61 -15.35 -17.99 16.68
CA GLU A 61 -15.04 -18.32 15.27
C GLU A 61 -15.78 -17.42 14.26
N GLU A 62 -16.97 -16.93 14.61
CA GLU A 62 -17.72 -15.97 13.78
C GLU A 62 -16.97 -14.64 13.53
N PHE A 63 -15.99 -14.30 14.38
CA PHE A 63 -15.14 -13.12 14.23
C PHE A 63 -13.73 -13.44 13.72
N ALA A 64 -13.44 -14.69 13.35
CA ALA A 64 -12.10 -15.13 12.95
C ALA A 64 -11.51 -14.30 11.81
N SER A 65 -12.31 -13.91 10.81
CA SER A 65 -11.84 -13.05 9.71
C SER A 65 -11.35 -11.67 10.18
N VAL A 66 -12.06 -11.05 11.14
CA VAL A 66 -11.66 -9.74 11.70
C VAL A 66 -10.44 -9.90 12.59
N ARG A 67 -10.46 -10.92 13.47
CA ARG A 67 -9.33 -11.26 14.34
C ARG A 67 -8.06 -11.48 13.52
N ASN A 68 -8.08 -12.38 12.53
CA ASN A 68 -6.92 -12.74 11.72
C ASN A 68 -6.34 -11.51 10.98
N SER A 69 -7.20 -10.59 10.53
CA SER A 69 -6.77 -9.34 9.89
C SER A 69 -6.04 -8.42 10.87
N LEU A 70 -6.60 -8.22 12.07
CA LEU A 70 -5.98 -7.39 13.12
C LEU A 70 -4.68 -8.02 13.64
N GLU A 71 -4.65 -9.33 13.83
CA GLU A 71 -3.45 -10.06 14.27
C GLU A 71 -2.33 -9.95 13.23
N ALA A 72 -2.61 -10.27 11.97
CA ALA A 72 -1.61 -10.19 10.90
C ALA A 72 -1.09 -8.76 10.70
N ALA A 73 -1.98 -7.75 10.79
CA ALA A 73 -1.58 -6.35 10.72
C ALA A 73 -0.69 -5.94 11.91
N SER A 74 -1.07 -6.36 13.13
CA SER A 74 -0.32 -6.06 14.34
C SER A 74 1.05 -6.73 14.35
N ASP A 75 1.12 -8.02 14.00
CA ASP A 75 2.35 -8.80 13.99
C ASP A 75 3.34 -8.25 12.95
N ALA A 76 2.85 -7.85 11.77
CA ALA A 76 3.68 -7.20 10.77
C ALA A 76 4.17 -5.82 11.24
N ALA A 77 3.33 -5.00 11.87
CA ALA A 77 3.75 -3.70 12.41
C ALA A 77 4.82 -3.86 13.51
N LEU A 78 4.62 -4.81 14.43
CA LEU A 78 5.57 -5.13 15.50
C LEU A 78 6.89 -5.66 14.95
N ALA A 79 6.85 -6.53 13.93
CA ALA A 79 8.06 -7.02 13.25
C ALA A 79 8.84 -5.89 12.55
N ALA A 80 8.13 -4.90 11.99
CA ALA A 80 8.76 -3.71 11.42
C ALA A 80 9.53 -2.94 12.50
N PHE A 81 8.88 -2.61 13.61
CA PHE A 81 9.52 -1.90 14.71
C PHE A 81 10.67 -2.68 15.34
N ALA A 82 10.52 -3.99 15.55
CA ALA A 82 11.60 -4.82 16.07
C ALA A 82 12.87 -4.69 15.21
N GLY A 83 12.76 -4.83 13.88
CA GLY A 83 13.91 -4.68 12.98
C GLY A 83 14.48 -3.26 12.93
N LEU A 84 13.64 -2.22 13.05
CA LEU A 84 14.11 -0.83 13.13
C LEU A 84 14.88 -0.57 14.44
N ARG A 85 14.39 -1.09 15.56
CA ARG A 85 15.01 -0.92 16.88
C ARG A 85 16.31 -1.72 17.02
N GLU A 86 16.41 -2.88 16.39
CA GLU A 86 17.68 -3.61 16.30
C GLU A 86 18.78 -2.72 15.69
N VAL A 87 18.48 -2.05 14.57
CA VAL A 87 19.44 -1.13 13.93
C VAL A 87 19.71 0.07 14.83
N GLN A 88 18.67 0.67 15.44
CA GLN A 88 18.82 1.81 16.35
C GLN A 88 19.71 1.48 17.55
N HIS A 89 19.67 0.25 18.05
CA HIS A 89 20.53 -0.23 19.14
C HIS A 89 21.92 -0.70 18.65
N GLY A 90 22.33 -0.34 17.43
CA GLY A 90 23.63 -0.66 16.86
C GLY A 90 23.77 -2.09 16.32
N SER A 91 22.67 -2.84 16.23
CA SER A 91 22.65 -4.23 15.75
C SER A 91 22.03 -4.30 14.35
N GLY A 92 22.76 -3.86 13.32
CA GLY A 92 22.30 -3.95 11.94
C GLY A 92 22.95 -2.94 11.00
N ASP A 93 22.48 -2.94 9.75
CA ASP A 93 22.88 -2.01 8.71
C ASP A 93 21.64 -1.35 8.06
N MET A 94 21.86 -0.44 7.12
CA MET A 94 20.75 0.23 6.42
C MET A 94 19.92 -0.75 5.56
N ILE A 95 20.49 -1.88 5.14
CA ILE A 95 19.74 -2.93 4.44
C ILE A 95 18.71 -3.55 5.39
N ALA A 96 19.04 -3.74 6.66
CA ALA A 96 18.11 -4.19 7.68
C ALA A 96 16.96 -3.20 7.91
N VAL A 97 17.21 -1.88 7.85
CA VAL A 97 16.16 -0.85 7.90
C VAL A 97 15.18 -1.00 6.74
N PHE A 98 15.68 -1.09 5.50
CA PHE A 98 14.82 -1.30 4.33
C PHE A 98 14.06 -2.62 4.41
N ARG A 99 14.67 -3.69 4.95
CA ARG A 99 13.99 -4.97 5.19
C ARG A 99 12.87 -4.84 6.22
N ALA A 100 13.10 -4.10 7.31
CA ALA A 100 12.11 -3.85 8.34
C ALA A 100 10.91 -3.05 7.78
N LEU A 101 11.18 -2.03 6.95
CA LEU A 101 10.12 -1.24 6.31
C LEU A 101 9.26 -2.03 5.32
N ARG A 102 9.72 -3.19 4.81
CA ARG A 102 8.90 -4.08 3.96
C ARG A 102 7.73 -4.72 4.71
N TYR A 103 7.71 -4.67 6.04
CA TYR A 103 6.56 -5.14 6.82
C TYR A 103 5.41 -4.12 6.87
N ALA A 104 5.67 -2.83 6.68
CA ALA A 104 4.62 -1.80 6.66
C ALA A 104 3.53 -2.07 5.60
N PRO A 105 3.85 -2.30 4.30
CA PRO A 105 2.82 -2.63 3.31
C PRO A 105 2.11 -3.95 3.60
N ARG A 106 2.76 -4.93 4.24
CA ARG A 106 2.11 -6.19 4.64
C ARG A 106 1.08 -5.97 5.74
N ALA A 107 1.40 -5.09 6.69
CA ALA A 107 0.48 -4.73 7.75
C ALA A 107 -0.74 -3.96 7.20
N GLN A 108 -0.51 -3.05 6.27
CA GLN A 108 -1.58 -2.34 5.56
C GLN A 108 -2.45 -3.29 4.75
N GLU A 109 -1.84 -4.27 4.07
CA GLU A 109 -2.55 -5.31 3.32
C GLU A 109 -3.44 -6.18 4.19
N ALA A 110 -2.94 -6.62 5.33
CA ALA A 110 -3.74 -7.37 6.30
C ALA A 110 -4.89 -6.53 6.88
N LEU A 111 -4.71 -5.21 7.03
CA LEU A 111 -5.69 -4.32 7.63
C LEU A 111 -6.80 -3.88 6.67
N TYR A 112 -6.47 -3.69 5.38
CA TYR A 112 -7.37 -3.11 4.38
C TYR A 112 -8.77 -3.77 4.25
N PRO A 113 -8.93 -5.10 4.35
CA PRO A 113 -10.26 -5.73 4.33
C PRO A 113 -11.24 -5.18 5.38
N LEU A 114 -10.72 -4.62 6.48
CA LEU A 114 -11.54 -4.04 7.54
C LEU A 114 -12.03 -2.62 7.22
N ALA A 115 -11.50 -1.97 6.18
CA ALA A 115 -11.95 -0.64 5.75
C ALA A 115 -13.44 -0.60 5.39
N ALA A 116 -14.00 -1.72 4.91
CA ALA A 116 -15.42 -1.83 4.59
C ALA A 116 -16.34 -1.94 5.82
N LYS A 117 -15.78 -2.20 7.02
CA LYS A 117 -16.54 -2.48 8.25
C LYS A 117 -16.25 -1.49 9.37
N LEU A 118 -15.05 -0.93 9.41
CA LEU A 118 -14.55 -0.09 10.50
C LEU A 118 -14.20 1.30 9.94
N PRO A 119 -15.00 2.35 10.24
CA PRO A 119 -14.74 3.71 9.76
C PRO A 119 -13.32 4.22 10.04
N PRO A 120 -12.73 4.02 11.24
CA PRO A 120 -11.36 4.47 11.48
C PRO A 120 -10.31 3.78 10.58
N VAL A 121 -10.57 2.55 10.14
CA VAL A 121 -9.71 1.86 9.15
C VAL A 121 -9.92 2.44 7.76
N SER A 122 -11.16 2.74 7.38
CA SER A 122 -11.43 3.44 6.12
C SER A 122 -10.69 4.77 6.05
N ASP A 123 -10.75 5.59 7.10
CA ASP A 123 -10.11 6.91 7.15
C ASP A 123 -8.59 6.81 7.09
N PHE A 124 -8.01 5.77 7.70
CA PHE A 124 -6.58 5.51 7.60
C PHE A 124 -6.12 5.34 6.15
N PHE A 125 -6.97 4.82 5.25
CA PHE A 125 -6.66 4.68 3.82
C PHE A 125 -7.13 5.86 2.97
N VAL A 126 -7.35 7.03 3.58
CA VAL A 126 -7.63 8.30 2.89
C VAL A 126 -6.55 9.33 3.26
N ASP A 127 -6.13 10.13 2.27
CA ASP A 127 -5.27 11.30 2.49
C ASP A 127 -5.87 12.17 3.61
N PRO A 128 -5.10 12.55 4.65
CA PRO A 128 -5.61 13.38 5.75
C PRO A 128 -6.36 14.64 5.30
N ARG A 129 -5.98 15.23 4.16
CA ARG A 129 -6.62 16.43 3.60
C ARG A 129 -8.03 16.19 3.05
N LEU A 130 -8.41 14.92 2.86
CA LEU A 130 -9.70 14.50 2.29
C LEU A 130 -10.59 13.78 3.32
N ARG A 131 -10.14 13.60 4.57
CA ARG A 131 -10.91 12.87 5.60
C ARG A 131 -12.18 13.61 6.05
N GLU A 132 -12.23 14.92 5.87
CA GLU A 132 -13.41 15.74 6.20
C GLU A 132 -14.36 15.95 5.00
N ASP A 133 -14.09 15.30 3.86
CA ASP A 133 -14.96 15.34 2.67
C ASP A 133 -16.15 14.39 2.83
N ALA A 134 -17.30 14.94 3.20
CA ALA A 134 -18.54 14.20 3.42
C ALA A 134 -19.04 13.44 2.18
N ASP A 135 -18.79 13.95 0.96
CA ASP A 135 -19.18 13.27 -0.28
C ASP A 135 -18.28 12.08 -0.57
N LEU A 136 -16.99 12.16 -0.21
CA LEU A 136 -16.08 11.01 -0.25
C LEU A 136 -16.45 9.96 0.79
N GLU A 137 -16.74 10.38 2.03
CA GLU A 137 -17.16 9.49 3.11
C GLU A 137 -18.42 8.71 2.70
N ALA A 138 -19.45 9.39 2.20
CA ALA A 138 -20.69 8.76 1.76
C ALA A 138 -20.47 7.73 0.63
N ARG A 139 -19.56 8.03 -0.32
CA ARG A 139 -19.18 7.10 -1.38
C ARG A 139 -18.46 5.86 -0.85
N LEU A 140 -17.55 6.03 0.11
CA LEU A 140 -16.78 4.93 0.72
C LEU A 140 -17.61 4.09 1.69
N ALA A 141 -18.65 4.66 2.31
CA ALA A 141 -19.60 3.93 3.16
C ALA A 141 -20.55 3.01 2.37
N THR A 142 -20.65 3.21 1.05
CA THR A 142 -21.45 2.34 0.19
C THR A 142 -20.72 1.00 -0.03
N PRO A 143 -21.42 -0.15 -0.01
CA PRO A 143 -20.79 -1.43 -0.29
C PRO A 143 -20.02 -1.43 -1.62
N ALA A 144 -18.79 -1.94 -1.59
CA ALA A 144 -17.94 -2.04 -2.76
C ALA A 144 -18.61 -2.90 -3.84
N LYS A 145 -18.45 -2.48 -5.10
CA LYS A 145 -18.95 -3.25 -6.25
C LYS A 145 -18.03 -4.42 -6.57
N GLU A 146 -18.55 -5.43 -7.27
CA GLU A 146 -17.72 -6.50 -7.83
C GLU A 146 -16.58 -5.91 -8.69
N ASN A 147 -15.42 -6.57 -8.67
CA ASN A 147 -14.21 -6.14 -9.38
C ASN A 147 -13.70 -4.74 -8.99
N THR A 148 -13.94 -4.33 -7.74
CA THR A 148 -13.35 -3.12 -7.13
C THR A 148 -12.52 -3.49 -5.88
N GLY A 149 -11.77 -2.53 -5.34
CA GLY A 149 -10.78 -2.77 -4.29
C GLY A 149 -9.45 -3.25 -4.85
N ILE A 150 -8.68 -3.96 -4.01
CA ILE A 150 -7.35 -4.47 -4.36
C ILE A 150 -7.45 -5.83 -5.06
N ILE A 151 -6.76 -5.96 -6.18
CA ILE A 151 -6.71 -7.16 -7.02
C ILE A 151 -5.24 -7.47 -7.34
N HIS A 152 -4.83 -8.73 -7.22
CA HIS A 152 -3.48 -9.18 -7.59
C HIS A 152 -3.55 -10.13 -8.79
N ASP A 153 -2.66 -9.94 -9.76
CA ASP A 153 -2.48 -10.83 -10.91
C ASP A 153 -1.03 -11.30 -10.95
N HIS A 154 -0.79 -12.57 -10.62
CA HIS A 154 0.53 -13.21 -10.57
C HIS A 154 1.59 -12.40 -9.79
N ASN A 155 1.19 -11.69 -8.72
CA ASN A 155 2.04 -10.73 -8.01
C ASN A 155 2.36 -11.11 -6.57
N GLU A 156 2.42 -12.41 -6.27
CA GLU A 156 2.84 -12.91 -4.96
C GLU A 156 4.30 -12.55 -4.65
N PRO A 157 4.70 -12.44 -3.37
CA PRO A 157 6.08 -12.16 -3.00
C PRO A 157 7.08 -13.09 -3.70
N GLY A 158 8.03 -12.50 -4.44
CA GLY A 158 9.04 -13.24 -5.19
C GLY A 158 8.67 -13.53 -6.66
N SER A 159 7.43 -13.29 -7.08
CA SER A 159 7.04 -13.40 -8.48
C SER A 159 7.58 -12.24 -9.32
N ARG A 160 7.44 -12.34 -10.65
CA ARG A 160 7.93 -11.36 -11.63
C ARG A 160 6.91 -11.16 -12.76
N GLY A 161 6.89 -9.97 -13.33
CA GLY A 161 6.03 -9.61 -14.47
C GLY A 161 4.53 -9.46 -14.17
N GLY A 162 4.06 -9.88 -12.98
CA GLY A 162 2.70 -9.64 -12.49
C GLY A 162 2.45 -8.21 -12.04
N PHE A 163 1.25 -7.94 -11.53
CA PHE A 163 0.88 -6.61 -11.02
C PHE A 163 -0.17 -6.68 -9.91
N SER A 164 -0.25 -5.59 -9.16
CA SER A 164 -1.34 -5.34 -8.22
C SER A 164 -2.09 -4.09 -8.64
N LEU A 165 -3.39 -4.11 -8.44
CA LEU A 165 -4.31 -3.09 -8.90
C LEU A 165 -5.18 -2.66 -7.73
N TYR A 166 -5.47 -1.36 -7.64
CA TYR A 166 -6.56 -0.84 -6.84
C TYR A 166 -7.55 -0.12 -7.75
N VAL A 167 -8.81 -0.53 -7.66
CA VAL A 167 -9.93 0.14 -8.33
C VAL A 167 -10.81 0.76 -7.24
N PRO A 168 -11.14 2.07 -7.31
CA PRO A 168 -11.97 2.72 -6.30
C PRO A 168 -13.26 1.95 -6.00
N GLU A 169 -13.59 1.77 -4.73
CA GLU A 169 -14.78 1.00 -4.28
C GLU A 169 -16.08 1.62 -4.83
N TYR A 170 -16.05 2.94 -5.05
CA TYR A 170 -17.12 3.75 -5.65
C TYR A 170 -16.98 3.89 -7.18
N TYR A 171 -16.28 2.96 -7.85
CA TYR A 171 -16.15 2.93 -9.30
C TYR A 171 -17.53 2.92 -9.99
N ARG A 172 -17.61 3.64 -11.11
CA ARG A 172 -18.78 3.62 -12.00
C ARG A 172 -18.35 3.54 -13.45
N PRO A 173 -18.94 2.64 -14.25
CA PRO A 173 -18.55 2.43 -15.65
C PRO A 173 -19.01 3.55 -16.59
N ASP A 174 -19.94 4.41 -16.14
CA ASP A 174 -20.53 5.52 -16.90
C ASP A 174 -19.60 6.73 -17.06
N ARG A 175 -18.44 6.71 -16.40
CA ARG A 175 -17.40 7.74 -16.54
C ARG A 175 -16.04 7.10 -16.82
N ALA A 176 -15.18 7.84 -17.51
CA ALA A 176 -13.78 7.49 -17.67
C ALA A 176 -12.97 7.85 -16.41
N TRP A 177 -12.08 6.96 -15.99
CA TRP A 177 -11.27 7.09 -14.77
C TRP A 177 -9.81 7.36 -15.10
N PRO A 178 -9.15 8.30 -14.39
CA PRO A 178 -7.71 8.44 -14.50
C PRO A 178 -7.01 7.18 -13.99
N LEU A 179 -5.83 6.89 -14.55
CA LEU A 179 -5.00 5.77 -14.16
C LEU A 179 -3.62 6.24 -13.74
N VAL A 180 -3.11 5.70 -12.63
CA VAL A 180 -1.75 5.85 -12.17
C VAL A 180 -1.04 4.50 -12.27
N MET A 181 0.06 4.43 -12.99
CA MET A 181 0.96 3.28 -13.00
C MET A 181 2.22 3.62 -12.20
N ALA A 182 2.42 2.96 -11.06
CA ALA A 182 3.45 3.27 -10.08
C ALA A 182 4.53 2.17 -10.04
N LEU A 183 5.75 2.51 -10.44
CA LEU A 183 6.89 1.60 -10.59
C LEU A 183 7.77 1.58 -9.32
N HIS A 184 7.90 0.41 -8.70
CA HIS A 184 8.71 0.20 -7.50
C HIS A 184 10.20 0.50 -7.70
N GLY A 185 10.96 0.78 -6.65
CA GLY A 185 12.43 0.88 -6.73
C GLY A 185 13.14 -0.48 -6.85
N GLY A 186 14.46 -0.46 -7.07
CA GLY A 186 15.26 -1.67 -7.17
C GLY A 186 15.07 -2.63 -5.98
N SER A 187 15.05 -3.94 -6.24
CA SER A 187 14.75 -5.01 -5.26
C SER A 187 13.35 -4.99 -4.62
N GLY A 188 12.48 -4.05 -5.03
CA GLY A 188 11.08 -3.96 -4.61
C GLY A 188 10.15 -4.90 -5.38
N ASN A 189 8.84 -4.70 -5.22
CA ASN A 189 7.79 -5.33 -6.02
C ASN A 189 6.53 -4.44 -6.02
N GLY A 190 5.67 -4.63 -7.02
CA GLY A 190 4.44 -3.87 -7.19
C GLY A 190 3.43 -4.06 -6.06
N ARG A 191 3.32 -5.27 -5.49
CA ARG A 191 2.37 -5.56 -4.41
C ARG A 191 2.63 -4.70 -3.17
N GLY A 192 3.90 -4.58 -2.79
CA GLY A 192 4.31 -3.68 -1.71
C GLY A 192 4.25 -2.20 -2.10
N PHE A 193 4.60 -1.87 -3.34
CA PHE A 193 4.66 -0.47 -3.77
C PHE A 193 3.28 0.17 -3.97
N LEU A 194 2.24 -0.61 -4.26
CA LEU A 194 0.84 -0.17 -4.32
C LEU A 194 0.45 0.72 -3.12
N TRP A 195 0.89 0.33 -1.92
CA TRP A 195 0.52 0.99 -0.67
C TRP A 195 1.07 2.43 -0.54
N SER A 196 2.11 2.77 -1.30
CA SER A 196 2.63 4.15 -1.35
C SER A 196 1.69 5.14 -2.04
N TRP A 197 0.77 4.65 -2.87
CA TRP A 197 -0.17 5.46 -3.65
C TRP A 197 -1.64 5.22 -3.27
N LEU A 198 -1.95 4.20 -2.46
CA LEU A 198 -3.32 3.80 -2.18
C LEU A 198 -4.17 4.93 -1.59
N ARG A 199 -3.64 5.71 -0.62
CA ARG A 199 -4.37 6.83 0.00
C ARG A 199 -4.80 7.88 -1.02
N ASP A 200 -3.90 8.25 -1.92
CA ASP A 200 -4.18 9.23 -2.98
C ASP A 200 -5.16 8.67 -4.02
N ALA A 201 -4.95 7.42 -4.47
CA ALA A 201 -5.82 6.78 -5.46
C ALA A 201 -7.25 6.61 -4.92
N ARG A 202 -7.37 6.18 -3.65
CA ARG A 202 -8.65 5.98 -2.95
C ARG A 202 -9.38 7.28 -2.67
N GLY A 203 -8.68 8.30 -2.21
CA GLY A 203 -9.28 9.60 -1.91
C GLY A 203 -9.65 10.40 -3.17
N ARG A 204 -8.78 10.43 -4.18
CA ARG A 204 -8.92 11.27 -5.37
C ARG A 204 -9.68 10.59 -6.52
N GLY A 205 -9.86 9.28 -6.45
CA GLY A 205 -10.60 8.50 -7.42
C GLY A 205 -9.80 8.23 -8.70
N ALA A 206 -8.74 7.45 -8.56
CA ALA A 206 -7.94 6.94 -9.67
C ALA A 206 -7.79 5.42 -9.59
N ILE A 207 -7.73 4.78 -10.76
CA ILE A 207 -7.30 3.38 -10.85
C ILE A 207 -5.78 3.37 -10.68
N LEU A 208 -5.28 2.56 -9.75
CA LEU A 208 -3.85 2.46 -9.45
C LEU A 208 -3.33 1.09 -9.86
N VAL A 209 -2.28 1.06 -10.67
CA VAL A 209 -1.59 -0.15 -11.10
C VAL A 209 -0.17 -0.11 -10.56
N ALA A 210 0.25 -1.15 -9.85
CA ALA A 210 1.60 -1.33 -9.36
C ALA A 210 2.18 -2.63 -9.93
N PRO A 211 2.86 -2.57 -11.09
CA PRO A 211 3.51 -3.71 -11.71
C PRO A 211 4.77 -4.14 -10.95
N THR A 212 5.15 -5.41 -11.08
CA THR A 212 6.47 -5.92 -10.67
C THR A 212 7.31 -6.14 -11.91
N ALA A 213 8.55 -5.65 -11.89
CA ALA A 213 9.51 -5.84 -12.97
C ALA A 213 9.63 -7.32 -13.37
N THR A 214 9.94 -7.57 -14.64
CA THR A 214 10.16 -8.91 -15.18
C THR A 214 11.51 -9.49 -14.75
N GLY A 215 12.52 -8.63 -14.54
CA GLY A 215 13.84 -8.99 -14.03
C GLY A 215 14.02 -8.79 -12.51
N HIS A 216 15.28 -8.75 -12.06
CA HIS A 216 15.59 -8.41 -10.65
C HIS A 216 15.30 -6.93 -10.33
N THR A 217 15.37 -6.08 -11.34
CA THR A 217 14.92 -4.69 -11.39
C THR A 217 14.42 -4.41 -12.80
N TRP A 218 14.03 -3.16 -13.07
CA TRP A 218 13.56 -2.73 -14.39
C TRP A 218 14.64 -2.85 -15.47
N ALA A 219 14.22 -2.94 -16.72
CA ALA A 219 15.09 -2.93 -17.89
C ALA A 219 15.77 -1.57 -18.14
N LEU A 220 16.63 -1.15 -17.22
CA LEU A 220 17.41 0.08 -17.32
C LEU A 220 18.55 -0.01 -18.35
N MET A 221 19.03 -1.23 -18.61
CA MET A 221 20.12 -1.55 -19.51
C MET A 221 19.83 -2.88 -20.20
N GLY A 222 20.16 -2.99 -21.50
CA GLY A 222 20.01 -4.24 -22.25
C GLY A 222 18.65 -4.37 -22.93
N GLU A 223 18.14 -5.60 -23.02
CA GLU A 223 16.86 -5.91 -23.66
C GLU A 223 15.70 -5.42 -22.79
N ASP A 224 14.77 -4.65 -23.39
CA ASP A 224 13.60 -4.12 -22.69
C ASP A 224 12.43 -5.11 -22.72
N THR A 225 12.29 -5.86 -21.64
CA THR A 225 11.17 -6.76 -21.41
C THR A 225 10.05 -6.13 -20.57
N ASP A 226 10.29 -4.95 -19.99
CA ASP A 226 9.35 -4.31 -19.07
C ASP A 226 8.38 -3.38 -19.80
N THR A 227 8.82 -2.57 -20.78
CA THR A 227 7.93 -1.73 -21.61
C THR A 227 6.78 -2.54 -22.25
N PRO A 228 7.04 -3.66 -22.96
CA PRO A 228 5.95 -4.48 -23.50
C PRO A 228 5.08 -5.10 -22.40
N ASN A 229 5.65 -5.42 -21.23
CA ASN A 229 4.88 -5.92 -20.10
C ASN A 229 3.94 -4.84 -19.52
N LEU A 230 4.39 -3.59 -19.40
CA LEU A 230 3.56 -2.47 -18.97
C LEU A 230 2.41 -2.22 -19.95
N GLY A 231 2.68 -2.31 -21.26
CA GLY A 231 1.65 -2.25 -22.30
C GLY A 231 0.59 -3.34 -22.16
N ARG A 232 1.03 -4.61 -22.01
CA ARG A 232 0.14 -5.76 -21.76
C ARG A 232 -0.75 -5.57 -20.53
N ILE A 233 -0.18 -5.05 -19.44
CA ILE A 233 -0.93 -4.79 -18.20
C ILE A 233 -1.95 -3.66 -18.43
N LEU A 234 -1.58 -2.59 -19.10
CA LEU A 234 -2.49 -1.48 -19.41
C LEU A 234 -3.67 -1.94 -20.28
N ASP A 235 -3.40 -2.76 -21.30
CA ASP A 235 -4.44 -3.31 -22.17
C ASP A 235 -5.42 -4.21 -21.40
N PHE A 236 -4.90 -5.05 -20.53
CA PHE A 236 -5.72 -5.85 -19.62
C PHE A 236 -6.64 -4.97 -18.76
N VAL A 237 -6.09 -3.91 -18.14
CA VAL A 237 -6.89 -3.01 -17.30
C VAL A 237 -7.96 -2.30 -18.13
N ARG A 238 -7.62 -1.79 -19.32
CA ARG A 238 -8.57 -1.14 -20.25
C ARG A 238 -9.67 -2.08 -20.74
N SER A 239 -9.40 -3.37 -20.84
CA SER A 239 -10.42 -4.37 -21.22
C SER A 239 -11.50 -4.59 -20.15
N ARG A 240 -11.25 -4.18 -18.90
CA ARG A 240 -12.12 -4.47 -17.74
C ARG A 240 -12.71 -3.22 -17.11
N TRP A 241 -11.99 -2.09 -17.13
CA TRP A 241 -12.41 -0.83 -16.52
C TRP A 241 -12.35 0.32 -17.52
N ASN A 242 -13.27 1.28 -17.39
CA ASN A 242 -13.37 2.47 -18.22
C ASN A 242 -12.27 3.47 -17.85
N VAL A 243 -11.11 3.33 -18.48
CA VAL A 243 -9.94 4.19 -18.27
C VAL A 243 -9.97 5.37 -19.24
N ASP A 244 -9.72 6.57 -18.74
CA ASP A 244 -9.56 7.80 -19.53
C ASP A 244 -8.20 7.80 -20.24
N PRO A 245 -8.14 7.66 -21.58
CA PRO A 245 -6.87 7.60 -22.31
C PRO A 245 -6.10 8.92 -22.26
N THR A 246 -6.73 10.03 -21.86
CA THR A 246 -6.08 11.34 -21.74
C THR A 246 -5.46 11.57 -20.36
N LYS A 247 -5.73 10.70 -19.37
CA LYS A 247 -5.30 10.86 -17.97
C LYS A 247 -4.57 9.62 -17.46
N LEU A 248 -3.42 9.35 -18.07
CA LEU A 248 -2.54 8.25 -17.71
C LEU A 248 -1.24 8.80 -17.14
N LEU A 249 -1.03 8.59 -15.84
CA LEU A 249 0.20 8.93 -15.15
C LEU A 249 1.10 7.70 -15.06
N LEU A 250 2.34 7.80 -15.52
CA LEU A 250 3.42 6.88 -15.17
C LEU A 250 4.33 7.56 -14.15
N THR A 251 4.71 6.83 -13.11
CA THR A 251 5.57 7.34 -12.05
C THR A 251 6.36 6.22 -11.40
N GLY A 252 7.41 6.54 -10.67
CA GLY A 252 8.17 5.54 -9.94
C GLY A 252 9.18 6.10 -8.96
N MET A 253 9.82 5.20 -8.22
CA MET A 253 10.87 5.53 -7.25
C MET A 253 12.20 4.88 -7.64
N SER A 254 13.32 5.59 -7.51
CA SER A 254 14.68 5.05 -7.77
C SER A 254 14.79 4.43 -9.17
N ASP A 255 15.19 3.15 -9.30
CA ASP A 255 15.20 2.41 -10.56
C ASP A 255 13.85 2.52 -11.31
N GLY A 256 12.71 2.45 -10.61
CA GLY A 256 11.39 2.60 -11.24
C GLY A 256 11.12 4.03 -11.72
N GLY A 257 11.66 5.03 -11.04
CA GLY A 257 11.62 6.42 -11.50
C GLY A 257 12.52 6.64 -12.72
N THR A 258 13.69 5.99 -12.75
CA THR A 258 14.56 6.02 -13.93
C THR A 258 13.88 5.34 -15.12
N PHE A 259 13.31 4.14 -14.91
CA PHE A 259 12.61 3.41 -15.96
C PHE A 259 11.35 4.12 -16.44
N CYS A 260 10.64 4.83 -15.55
CA CYS A 260 9.53 5.73 -15.92
C CYS A 260 9.94 6.70 -17.04
N TYR A 261 11.12 7.30 -16.98
CA TYR A 261 11.61 8.16 -18.06
C TYR A 261 12.05 7.38 -19.30
N VAL A 262 12.62 6.19 -19.14
CA VAL A 262 13.02 5.33 -20.28
C VAL A 262 11.82 4.98 -21.15
N THR A 263 10.79 4.39 -20.55
CA THR A 263 9.59 3.91 -21.27
C THR A 263 8.57 5.04 -21.53
N GLY A 264 8.50 6.02 -20.63
CA GLY A 264 7.54 7.12 -20.68
C GLY A 264 7.83 8.15 -21.78
N LEU A 265 9.09 8.30 -22.18
CA LEU A 265 9.51 9.24 -23.23
C LEU A 265 9.59 8.61 -24.62
N GLU A 266 9.26 7.32 -24.77
CA GLU A 266 9.14 6.71 -26.10
C GLU A 266 7.97 7.30 -26.89
N ASN A 267 8.13 7.45 -28.21
CA ASN A 267 7.07 7.99 -29.08
C ASN A 267 5.77 7.16 -29.04
N SER A 268 5.87 5.86 -28.74
CA SER A 268 4.74 4.93 -28.61
C SER A 268 4.15 4.89 -27.21
N SER A 269 4.70 5.63 -26.25
CA SER A 269 4.23 5.59 -24.87
C SER A 269 2.78 6.06 -24.77
N PRO A 270 1.88 5.29 -24.15
CA PRO A 270 0.47 5.68 -24.01
C PRO A 270 0.26 6.68 -22.87
N PHE A 271 1.28 6.91 -22.02
CA PHE A 271 1.17 7.75 -20.84
C PHE A 271 1.19 9.23 -21.20
N THR A 272 0.24 9.99 -20.63
CA THR A 272 0.09 11.42 -20.93
C THR A 272 0.84 12.31 -19.93
N HIS A 273 1.22 11.76 -18.77
CA HIS A 273 1.95 12.45 -17.72
C HIS A 273 3.03 11.54 -17.14
N LEU A 274 4.19 12.11 -16.80
CA LEU A 274 5.27 11.45 -16.07
C LEU A 274 5.53 12.22 -14.77
N ALA A 275 5.84 11.51 -13.68
CA ALA A 275 6.23 12.10 -12.38
C ALA A 275 7.34 11.30 -11.70
#